data_AF-A0A7K9CLZ6-F1
#
_entry.id   AF-A0A7K9CLZ6-F1
#
_cell.length_a   1.000
_cell.length_b   1.000
_cell.length_c   1.000
_cell.angle_alpha   90.00
_cell.angle_beta   90.00
_cell.angle_gamma   90.00
#
_symmetry.space_group_name_H-M   'P 1'
#
loop_
_entity.id
_entity.type
_entity.pdbx_description
1 polymer ?
#
loop_
_entity_poly.entity_id
_entity_poly.type
_entity_poly.pdbx_seq_one_letter_code
_entity_poly.pdbx_strand_id
1 'polypeptide(L)'
;SKAAGPSRAPADGGGMRSLVDNMLQAIRASYRAREEQLARAARAYQKRMKTLVKKQENLLIAYGLQREQLRAWGSSTLDCGPAELHFSITDPELLSNSARELQRLREQKAKLELELQEELWPAPHCWAGLEGLGTTRICFSSPRLLAEKGWAELRKQLQEFTHNTQEGLEQERSQLLARALVAEEQVTELQEYIEKHLAR
;
A
#
# COMPACT_ATOMS: atom_id res chain seq x y z
N SER A 1 -43.07 -94.44 -36.93
CA SER A 1 -42.35 -93.28 -37.50
C SER A 1 -42.61 -92.08 -36.57
N LYS A 2 -41.60 -91.61 -35.82
CA LYS A 2 -40.82 -90.36 -36.10
C LYS A 2 -41.75 -89.15 -36.33
N ALA A 3 -41.63 -88.01 -35.64
CA ALA A 3 -40.48 -87.46 -34.93
C ALA A 3 -40.87 -86.28 -33.99
N ALA A 4 -40.02 -86.09 -32.98
CA ALA A 4 -39.48 -84.81 -32.48
C ALA A 4 -40.44 -83.69 -32.04
N GLY A 5 -40.45 -83.39 -30.74
CA GLY A 5 -41.04 -82.16 -30.19
C GLY A 5 -40.16 -80.92 -30.39
N PRO A 6 -40.64 -79.73 -29.98
CA PRO A 6 -39.78 -78.60 -29.69
C PRO A 6 -39.81 -78.29 -28.18
N SER A 7 -38.75 -78.66 -27.49
CA SER A 7 -38.38 -78.01 -26.23
C SER A 7 -37.97 -76.58 -26.57
N ARG A 8 -38.88 -75.62 -26.35
CA ARG A 8 -38.60 -74.20 -26.52
C ARG A 8 -37.85 -73.73 -25.27
N ALA A 9 -36.53 -73.92 -25.26
CA ALA A 9 -35.65 -73.30 -24.28
C ALA A 9 -35.83 -71.77 -24.34
N PRO A 10 -35.85 -71.07 -23.20
CA PRO A 10 -36.22 -69.67 -23.18
C PRO A 10 -35.08 -68.84 -23.78
N ALA A 11 -35.41 -67.89 -24.65
CA ALA A 11 -34.53 -66.81 -25.07
C ALA A 11 -34.33 -65.77 -23.94
N ASP A 12 -34.26 -66.22 -22.67
CA ASP A 12 -34.22 -65.38 -21.46
C ASP A 12 -32.83 -64.83 -21.14
N GLY A 13 -31.77 -65.46 -21.66
CA GLY A 13 -30.40 -65.09 -21.35
C GLY A 13 -29.99 -63.70 -21.89
N GLY A 14 -30.58 -63.27 -23.00
CA GLY A 14 -30.30 -61.97 -23.62
C GLY A 14 -31.03 -60.81 -22.95
N GLY A 15 -32.29 -61.02 -22.55
CA GLY A 15 -33.10 -60.02 -21.84
C GLY A 15 -32.60 -59.77 -20.41
N MET A 16 -32.13 -60.80 -19.71
CA MET A 16 -31.56 -60.64 -18.38
C MET A 16 -30.22 -59.89 -18.42
N ARG A 17 -29.39 -60.10 -19.45
CA ARG A 17 -28.14 -59.34 -19.66
C ARG A 17 -28.43 -57.86 -19.92
N SER A 18 -29.34 -57.54 -20.83
CA SER A 18 -29.70 -56.15 -21.11
C SER A 18 -30.34 -55.46 -19.90
N LEU A 19 -31.12 -56.17 -19.09
CA LEU A 19 -31.67 -55.65 -17.84
C LEU A 19 -30.57 -55.32 -16.82
N VAL A 20 -29.58 -56.21 -16.63
CA VAL A 20 -28.43 -55.95 -15.77
C VAL A 20 -27.60 -54.78 -16.28
N ASP A 21 -27.35 -54.70 -17.60
CA ASP A 21 -26.62 -53.59 -18.21
C ASP A 21 -27.35 -52.25 -18.02
N ASN A 22 -28.67 -52.25 -18.19
CA ASN A 22 -29.50 -51.06 -17.94
C ASN A 22 -29.47 -50.64 -16.47
N MET A 23 -29.52 -51.59 -15.52
CA MET A 23 -29.39 -51.29 -14.09
C MET A 23 -28.00 -50.72 -13.76
N LEU A 24 -26.93 -51.30 -14.31
CA LEU A 24 -25.57 -50.79 -14.12
C LEU A 24 -25.40 -49.39 -14.71
N GLN A 25 -26.00 -49.12 -15.87
CA GLN A 25 -26.03 -47.79 -16.47
C GLN A 25 -26.83 -46.80 -15.60
N ALA A 26 -28.00 -47.19 -15.10
CA ALA A 26 -28.81 -46.36 -14.20
C ALA A 26 -28.09 -46.04 -12.89
N ILE A 27 -27.38 -47.02 -12.30
CA ILE A 27 -26.55 -46.84 -11.11
C ILE A 27 -25.41 -45.86 -11.42
N ARG A 28 -24.68 -46.04 -12.53
CA ARG A 28 -23.62 -45.10 -12.93
C ARG A 28 -24.18 -43.68 -13.15
N ALA A 29 -25.33 -43.56 -13.82
CA ALA A 29 -25.98 -42.29 -14.06
C ALA A 29 -26.44 -41.61 -12.75
N SER A 30 -26.96 -42.38 -11.79
CA SER A 30 -27.38 -41.82 -10.49
C SER A 30 -26.19 -41.32 -9.66
N TYR A 31 -25.07 -42.06 -9.67
CA TYR A 31 -23.83 -41.59 -9.05
C TYR A 31 -23.30 -40.33 -9.72
N ARG A 32 -23.27 -40.26 -11.05
CA ARG A 32 -22.87 -39.05 -11.79
C ARG A 32 -23.76 -37.86 -11.46
N ALA A 33 -25.09 -38.05 -11.45
CA ALA A 33 -26.02 -36.99 -11.09
C ALA A 33 -25.80 -36.51 -9.64
N ARG A 34 -25.52 -37.42 -8.71
CA ARG A 34 -25.23 -37.07 -7.32
C ARG A 34 -23.90 -36.33 -7.18
N GLU A 35 -22.84 -36.79 -7.84
CA GLU A 35 -21.53 -36.12 -7.90
C GLU A 35 -21.69 -34.69 -8.43
N GLU A 36 -22.45 -34.51 -9.51
CA GLU A 36 -22.73 -33.19 -10.06
C GLU A 36 -23.51 -32.30 -9.10
N GLN A 37 -24.53 -32.83 -8.42
CA GLN A 37 -25.27 -32.06 -7.40
C GLN A 37 -24.35 -31.59 -6.28
N LEU A 38 -23.47 -32.46 -5.78
CA LEU A 38 -22.51 -32.12 -4.74
C LEU A 38 -21.50 -31.09 -5.23
N ALA A 39 -20.97 -31.25 -6.45
CA ALA A 39 -20.05 -30.28 -7.05
C ALA A 39 -20.72 -28.91 -7.26
N ARG A 40 -21.98 -28.88 -7.70
CA ARG A 40 -22.77 -27.65 -7.85
C ARG A 40 -23.02 -26.98 -6.50
N ALA A 41 -23.40 -27.76 -5.48
CA ALA A 41 -23.60 -27.24 -4.12
C ALA A 41 -22.29 -26.66 -3.56
N ALA A 42 -21.18 -27.38 -3.67
CA ALA A 42 -19.86 -26.93 -3.22
C ALA A 42 -19.44 -25.61 -3.91
N ARG A 43 -19.59 -25.52 -5.23
CA ARG A 43 -19.32 -24.28 -5.99
C ARG A 43 -20.24 -23.13 -5.55
N ALA A 44 -21.52 -23.41 -5.30
CA ALA A 44 -22.47 -22.40 -4.83
C ALA A 44 -22.10 -21.89 -3.42
N TYR A 45 -21.71 -22.78 -2.51
CA TYR A 45 -21.20 -22.41 -1.18
C TYR A 45 -19.93 -21.57 -1.28
N GLN A 46 -18.95 -21.98 -2.08
CA GLN A 46 -17.73 -21.21 -2.29
C GLN A 46 -18.02 -19.81 -2.85
N LYS A 47 -18.95 -19.70 -3.79
CA LYS A 47 -19.38 -18.40 -4.35
C LYS A 47 -20.00 -17.51 -3.28
N ARG A 48 -20.95 -18.05 -2.50
CA ARG A 48 -21.60 -17.31 -1.40
C ARG A 48 -20.58 -16.87 -0.35
N MET A 49 -19.63 -17.74 -0.03
CA MET A 49 -18.57 -17.47 0.93
C MET A 49 -17.68 -16.30 0.45
N LYS A 50 -17.22 -16.33 -0.80
CA LYS A 50 -16.46 -15.21 -1.41
C LYS A 50 -17.24 -13.89 -1.38
N THR A 51 -18.56 -13.94 -1.61
CA THR A 51 -19.41 -12.74 -1.51
C THR A 51 -19.53 -12.24 -0.07
N LEU A 52 -19.62 -13.14 0.92
CA LEU A 52 -19.70 -12.79 2.34
C LEU A 52 -18.40 -12.14 2.82
N VAL A 53 -17.24 -12.71 2.48
CA VAL A 53 -15.92 -12.14 2.81
C VAL A 53 -15.79 -10.71 2.28
N LYS A 54 -16.14 -10.48 1.00
CA LYS A 54 -16.13 -9.13 0.42
C LYS A 54 -17.03 -8.14 1.15
N LYS A 55 -18.22 -8.59 1.57
CA LYS A 55 -19.13 -7.74 2.35
C LYS A 55 -18.54 -7.41 3.73
N GLN A 56 -17.90 -8.37 4.37
CA GLN A 56 -17.20 -8.15 5.64
C GLN A 56 -16.05 -7.16 5.49
N GLU A 57 -15.21 -7.30 4.46
CA GLU A 57 -14.14 -6.35 4.16
C GLU A 57 -14.70 -4.93 3.95
N ASN A 58 -15.73 -4.79 3.12
CA ASN A 58 -16.38 -3.49 2.89
C ASN A 58 -16.97 -2.90 4.17
N LEU A 59 -17.57 -3.74 5.03
CA LEU A 59 -18.13 -3.32 6.30
C LEU A 59 -17.04 -2.85 7.26
N LEU A 60 -15.91 -3.55 7.32
CA LEU A 60 -14.77 -3.15 8.16
C LEU A 60 -14.18 -1.81 7.71
N ILE A 61 -14.07 -1.58 6.40
CA ILE A 61 -13.64 -0.29 5.84
C ILE A 61 -14.61 0.82 6.25
N ALA A 62 -15.92 0.61 6.09
CA ALA A 62 -16.93 1.60 6.45
C ALA A 62 -16.93 1.88 7.97
N TYR A 63 -16.81 0.84 8.78
CA TYR A 63 -16.71 0.95 10.24
C TYR A 63 -15.45 1.71 10.67
N GLY A 64 -14.30 1.42 10.05
CA GLY A 64 -13.05 2.13 10.32
C GLY A 64 -13.15 3.62 10.01
N LEU A 65 -13.71 3.95 8.84
CA LEU A 65 -13.96 5.35 8.46
C LEU A 65 -14.90 6.05 9.44
N GLN A 66 -15.99 5.40 9.83
CA GLN A 66 -16.93 5.94 10.81
C GLN A 66 -16.23 6.18 12.15
N ARG A 67 -15.37 5.26 12.59
CA ARG A 67 -14.62 5.38 13.83
C ARG A 67 -13.64 6.55 13.80
N GLU A 68 -12.96 6.78 12.67
CA GLU A 68 -12.09 7.93 12.45
C GLU A 68 -12.87 9.24 12.45
N GLN A 69 -14.03 9.29 11.80
CA GLN A 69 -14.91 10.45 11.82
C GLN A 69 -15.38 10.78 13.24
N LEU A 70 -15.78 9.78 14.04
CA LEU A 70 -16.17 9.97 15.43
C LEU A 70 -15.02 10.50 16.30
N ARG A 71 -13.79 10.01 16.07
CA ARG A 71 -12.60 10.56 16.73
C ARG A 71 -12.34 12.01 16.34
N ALA A 72 -12.54 12.35 15.06
CA ALA A 72 -12.36 13.70 14.55
C ALA A 72 -13.44 14.68 15.03
N TRP A 73 -14.69 14.22 15.18
CA TRP A 73 -15.81 15.03 15.67
C TRP A 73 -15.77 15.29 17.18
N GLY A 74 -14.94 14.57 17.93
CA GLY A 74 -14.45 15.02 19.22
C GLY A 74 -15.54 15.31 20.25
N SER A 75 -16.13 14.26 20.82
CA SER A 75 -16.60 14.32 22.20
C SER A 75 -15.93 13.16 22.93
N SER A 76 -15.11 13.46 23.94
CA SER A 76 -14.31 12.47 24.68
C SER A 76 -15.15 11.42 25.44
N THR A 77 -16.47 11.49 25.29
CA THR A 77 -17.48 10.64 25.91
C THR A 77 -17.97 9.51 25.00
N LEU A 78 -17.64 9.53 23.70
CA LEU A 78 -18.11 8.54 22.74
C LEU A 78 -17.09 7.40 22.61
N ASP A 79 -17.44 6.22 23.15
CA ASP A 79 -16.69 5.00 22.89
C ASP A 79 -16.76 4.67 21.40
N CYS A 80 -15.59 4.60 20.78
CA CYS A 80 -15.40 4.31 19.37
C CYS A 80 -15.63 2.82 19.04
N GLY A 81 -15.95 1.98 20.04
CA GLY A 81 -16.20 0.56 19.90
C GLY A 81 -14.91 -0.25 19.68
N PRO A 82 -15.04 -1.59 19.58
CA PRO A 82 -13.89 -2.49 19.41
C PRO A 82 -13.08 -2.19 18.15
N ALA A 83 -11.78 -2.46 18.18
CA ALA A 83 -10.92 -2.31 17.00
C ALA A 83 -11.28 -3.33 15.90
N GLU A 84 -11.12 -2.94 14.63
CA GLU A 84 -11.41 -3.80 13.45
C GLU A 84 -10.68 -5.15 13.48
N LEU A 85 -9.53 -5.21 14.14
CA LEU A 85 -8.72 -6.42 14.29
C LEU A 85 -9.49 -7.55 14.98
N HIS A 86 -10.45 -7.22 15.87
CA HIS A 86 -11.30 -8.20 16.54
C HIS A 86 -12.30 -8.89 15.61
N PHE A 87 -12.53 -8.35 14.41
CA PHE A 87 -13.47 -8.88 13.42
C PHE A 87 -12.76 -9.50 12.21
N SER A 88 -11.45 -9.69 12.25
CA SER A 88 -10.71 -10.30 11.15
C SER A 88 -11.02 -11.80 11.04
N ILE A 89 -11.22 -12.29 9.80
CA ILE A 89 -11.44 -13.72 9.55
C ILE A 89 -10.08 -14.43 9.67
N THR A 90 -9.96 -15.32 10.66
CA THR A 90 -8.72 -16.09 10.89
C THR A 90 -8.56 -17.30 9.97
N ASP A 91 -9.63 -17.73 9.28
CA ASP A 91 -9.60 -18.92 8.44
C ASP A 91 -8.73 -18.75 7.18
N PRO A 92 -7.62 -19.50 7.03
CA PRO A 92 -6.65 -19.32 5.94
C PRO A 92 -7.19 -19.72 4.56
N GLU A 93 -8.21 -20.59 4.53
CA GLU A 93 -8.91 -21.00 3.29
C GLU A 93 -9.81 -19.90 2.73
N LEU A 94 -10.23 -18.94 3.58
CA LEU A 94 -11.14 -17.85 3.23
C LEU A 94 -10.41 -16.57 2.80
N LEU A 95 -9.15 -16.42 3.22
CA LEU A 95 -8.32 -15.29 2.81
C LEU A 95 -7.99 -15.39 1.31
N SER A 96 -8.28 -14.32 0.58
CA SER A 96 -7.81 -14.16 -0.80
C SER A 96 -6.29 -14.20 -0.85
N ASN A 97 -5.71 -14.59 -1.99
CA ASN A 97 -4.26 -14.55 -2.18
C ASN A 97 -3.68 -13.16 -1.87
N SER A 98 -4.42 -12.09 -2.21
CA SER A 98 -4.04 -10.71 -1.87
C SER A 98 -4.02 -10.42 -0.36
N ALA A 99 -4.94 -10.98 0.42
CA ALA A 99 -4.93 -10.83 1.89
C ALA A 99 -3.73 -11.54 2.52
N ARG A 100 -3.36 -12.73 1.99
CA ARG A 100 -2.16 -13.45 2.43
C ARG A 100 -0.87 -12.72 2.07
N GLU A 101 -0.81 -12.17 0.86
CA GLU A 101 0.32 -11.33 0.42
C GLU A 101 0.44 -10.07 1.28
N LEU A 102 -0.68 -9.40 1.59
CA LEU A 102 -0.68 -8.27 2.52
C LEU A 102 -0.21 -8.65 3.92
N GLN A 103 -0.61 -9.80 4.44
CA GLN A 103 -0.13 -10.29 5.73
C GLN A 103 1.39 -10.57 5.69
N ARG A 104 1.86 -11.26 4.65
CA ARG A 104 3.31 -11.49 4.45
C ARG A 104 4.09 -10.18 4.36
N LEU A 105 3.58 -9.20 3.63
CA LEU A 105 4.22 -7.88 3.50
C LEU A 105 4.23 -7.13 4.84
N ARG A 106 3.17 -7.23 5.65
CA ARG A 106 3.13 -6.65 7.01
C ARG A 106 4.15 -7.31 7.92
N GLU A 107 4.29 -8.64 7.86
CA GLU A 107 5.30 -9.37 8.63
C GLU A 107 6.72 -9.00 8.19
N GLN A 108 6.97 -8.91 6.88
CA GLN A 108 8.27 -8.46 6.35
C GLN A 108 8.57 -7.03 6.77
N LYS A 109 7.57 -6.13 6.71
CA LYS A 109 7.70 -4.77 7.20
C LYS A 109 8.05 -4.74 8.69
N ALA A 110 7.32 -5.47 9.54
CA ALA A 110 7.58 -5.51 10.97
C ALA A 110 8.97 -6.05 11.30
N LYS A 111 9.44 -7.05 10.54
CA LYS A 111 10.81 -7.57 10.64
C LYS A 111 11.86 -6.52 10.28
N LEU A 112 11.69 -5.86 9.12
CA LEU A 112 12.60 -4.79 8.69
C LEU A 112 12.58 -3.61 9.67
N GLU A 113 11.43 -3.26 10.24
CA GLU A 113 11.32 -2.25 11.29
C GLU A 113 12.06 -2.67 12.56
N LEU A 114 11.97 -3.95 12.96
CA LEU A 114 12.72 -4.49 14.09
C LEU A 114 14.23 -4.49 13.83
N GLU A 115 14.67 -4.95 12.66
CA GLU A 115 16.08 -4.95 12.24
C GLU A 115 16.64 -3.52 12.24
N LEU A 116 15.88 -2.56 11.70
CA LEU A 116 16.26 -1.15 11.70
C LEU A 116 16.27 -0.57 13.12
N GLN A 117 15.34 -0.98 13.98
CA GLN A 117 15.29 -0.57 15.39
C GLN A 117 16.43 -1.20 16.21
N GLU A 118 16.86 -2.42 15.88
CA GLU A 118 18.00 -3.12 16.48
C GLU A 118 19.32 -2.48 16.07
N GLU A 119 19.49 -2.15 14.78
CA GLU A 119 20.66 -1.39 14.29
C GLU A 119 20.70 0.04 14.88
N LEU A 120 19.54 0.66 15.08
CA LEU A 120 19.43 1.99 15.67
C LEU A 120 19.55 1.99 17.20
N TRP A 121 19.36 0.85 17.86
CA TRP A 121 19.36 0.73 19.32
C TRP A 121 20.10 -0.51 19.85
N PRO A 122 21.43 -0.62 19.68
CA PRO A 122 22.19 -1.61 20.43
C PRO A 122 22.29 -1.17 21.91
N ALA A 123 21.50 -1.84 22.75
CA ALA A 123 21.55 -1.96 24.22
C ALA A 123 20.78 -0.94 25.12
N PRO A 124 20.33 -1.38 26.31
CA PRO A 124 19.49 -0.60 27.21
C PRO A 124 20.32 0.34 28.10
N HIS A 125 19.88 1.59 28.23
CA HIS A 125 20.11 2.45 29.40
C HIS A 125 21.56 2.70 29.86
N CYS A 126 22.27 3.64 29.23
CA CYS A 126 23.19 4.50 29.98
C CYS A 126 22.43 5.70 30.55
N TRP A 127 21.69 5.49 31.64
CA TRP A 127 21.29 6.55 32.57
C TRP A 127 21.72 6.21 34.00
N ALA A 128 22.87 5.56 34.15
CA ALA A 128 23.52 5.40 35.44
C ALA A 128 24.65 6.43 35.57
N GLY A 129 24.28 7.60 36.08
CA GLY A 129 25.09 8.56 36.85
C GLY A 129 26.43 9.02 36.29
N LEU A 130 26.54 10.31 35.96
CA LEU A 130 27.76 11.06 36.27
C LEU A 130 27.45 12.56 36.35
N GLU A 131 27.19 13.03 37.57
CA GLU A 131 27.66 14.35 37.98
C GLU A 131 29.19 14.30 37.94
N GLY A 132 29.81 15.27 37.26
CA GLY A 132 31.24 15.56 37.46
C GLY A 132 32.14 15.38 36.24
N LEU A 133 32.59 16.53 35.73
CA LEU A 133 33.81 16.80 34.95
C LEU A 133 33.98 16.14 33.57
N GLY A 134 33.68 16.96 32.55
CA GLY A 134 34.53 17.26 31.40
C GLY A 134 35.49 16.20 30.87
N THR A 135 35.11 15.52 29.80
CA THR A 135 35.93 15.39 28.58
C THR A 135 35.03 14.95 27.42
N THR A 136 35.20 15.61 26.27
CA THR A 136 34.43 15.43 25.04
C THR A 136 34.47 13.97 24.56
N ARG A 137 33.36 13.24 24.72
CA ARG A 137 33.10 11.97 24.04
C ARG A 137 31.73 12.05 23.40
N ILE A 138 31.73 12.16 22.09
CA ILE A 138 30.55 12.24 21.22
C ILE A 138 29.63 11.05 21.56
N CYS A 139 28.49 11.33 22.17
CA CYS A 139 27.43 10.37 22.40
C CYS A 139 26.36 10.52 21.31
N PHE A 140 26.05 9.41 20.65
CA PHE A 140 25.15 9.35 19.50
C PHE A 140 23.77 9.91 19.85
N SER A 141 23.34 10.84 19.01
CA SER A 141 22.15 11.65 19.20
C SER A 141 20.90 10.87 18.79
N SER A 142 19.84 11.02 19.58
CA SER A 142 18.47 10.57 19.28
C SER A 142 18.12 10.74 17.77
N PRO A 143 17.45 9.77 17.13
CA PRO A 143 17.04 9.85 15.72
C PRO A 143 16.23 11.13 15.40
N ARG A 144 15.52 11.67 16.40
CA ARG A 144 14.78 12.93 16.29
C ARG A 144 15.69 14.16 16.22
N LEU A 145 16.80 14.17 16.96
CA LEU A 145 17.78 15.25 16.92
C LEU A 145 18.64 15.21 15.65
N LEU A 146 18.96 14.02 15.12
CA LEU A 146 19.63 13.88 13.83
C LEU A 146 18.72 14.35 12.68
N ALA A 147 17.43 14.01 12.71
CA ALA A 147 16.46 14.54 11.76
C ALA A 147 16.32 16.07 11.90
N GLU A 148 16.15 16.61 13.11
CA GLU A 148 16.08 18.06 13.33
C GLU A 148 17.33 18.80 12.89
N LYS A 149 18.52 18.26 13.16
CA LYS A 149 19.80 18.85 12.77
C LYS A 149 20.02 18.76 11.26
N GLY A 150 19.61 17.67 10.61
CA GLY A 150 19.60 17.54 9.16
C GLY A 150 18.61 18.51 8.48
N TRP A 151 17.42 18.67 9.03
CA TRP A 151 16.43 19.64 8.56
C TRP A 151 16.82 21.10 8.84
N ALA A 152 17.57 21.36 9.91
CA ALA A 152 18.16 22.67 10.18
C ALA A 152 19.26 22.98 9.16
N GLU A 153 20.10 22.00 8.84
CA GLU A 153 21.15 22.16 7.82
C GLU A 153 20.57 22.39 6.43
N LEU A 154 19.54 21.65 6.01
CA LEU A 154 18.85 21.89 4.74
C LEU A 154 18.20 23.28 4.68
N ARG A 155 17.57 23.72 5.76
CA ARG A 155 16.99 25.07 5.84
C ARG A 155 18.07 26.14 5.75
N LYS A 156 19.21 25.93 6.42
CA LYS A 156 20.37 26.81 6.34
C LYS A 156 20.93 26.87 4.93
N GLN A 157 21.12 25.73 4.26
CA GLN A 157 21.59 25.68 2.87
C GLN A 157 20.64 26.38 1.89
N LEU A 158 19.33 26.20 2.07
CA LEU A 158 18.33 26.90 1.26
C LEU A 158 18.36 28.41 1.51
N GLN A 159 18.54 28.85 2.77
CA GLN A 159 18.69 30.26 3.11
C GLN A 159 19.97 30.86 2.52
N GLU A 160 21.10 30.16 2.63
CA GLU A 160 22.38 30.56 2.05
C GLU A 160 22.31 30.63 0.53
N PHE A 161 21.73 29.62 -0.12
CA PHE A 161 21.54 29.63 -1.58
C PHE A 161 20.66 30.81 -2.00
N THR A 162 19.55 31.04 -1.30
CA THR A 162 18.64 32.15 -1.60
C THR A 162 19.34 33.49 -1.41
N HIS A 163 20.09 33.65 -0.33
CA HIS A 163 20.81 34.88 -0.02
C HIS A 163 21.92 35.16 -1.03
N ASN A 164 22.78 34.18 -1.32
CA ASN A 164 23.87 34.31 -2.29
C ASN A 164 23.33 34.61 -3.70
N THR A 165 22.24 33.94 -4.11
CA THR A 165 21.61 34.20 -5.40
C THR A 165 21.02 35.60 -5.46
N GLN A 166 20.36 36.05 -4.38
CA GLN A 166 19.81 37.39 -4.29
C GLN A 166 20.90 38.48 -4.35
N GLU A 167 21.98 38.31 -3.59
CA GLU A 167 23.12 39.24 -3.61
C GLU A 167 23.75 39.32 -5.00
N GLY A 168 23.94 38.19 -5.69
CA GLY A 168 24.44 38.16 -7.06
C GLY A 168 23.56 38.96 -8.03
N LEU A 169 22.23 38.76 -7.96
CA LEU A 169 21.28 39.50 -8.78
C LEU A 169 21.26 41.00 -8.47
N GLU A 170 21.39 41.40 -7.19
CA GLU A 170 21.46 42.80 -6.80
C GLU A 170 22.76 43.47 -7.26
N GLN A 171 23.87 42.75 -7.22
CA GLN A 171 25.14 43.21 -7.78
C GLN A 171 25.05 43.39 -9.29
N GLU A 172 24.52 42.41 -10.02
CA GLU A 172 24.31 42.54 -11.48
C GLU A 172 23.37 43.70 -11.80
N ARG A 173 22.26 43.85 -11.07
CA ARG A 173 21.34 44.96 -11.23
C ARG A 173 22.03 46.31 -11.01
N SER A 174 22.84 46.46 -9.96
CA SER A 174 23.56 47.72 -9.69
C SER A 174 24.60 48.03 -10.77
N GLN A 175 25.32 47.02 -11.26
CA GLN A 175 26.28 47.18 -12.36
C GLN A 175 25.60 47.60 -13.66
N LEU A 176 24.45 46.99 -13.98
CA LEU A 176 23.68 47.35 -15.17
C LEU A 176 23.12 48.77 -15.07
N LEU A 177 22.62 49.17 -13.90
CA LEU A 177 22.17 50.54 -13.66
C LEU A 177 23.31 51.56 -13.81
N ALA A 178 24.49 51.27 -13.26
CA ALA A 178 25.65 52.14 -13.41
C ALA A 178 26.08 52.29 -14.88
N ARG A 179 26.09 51.18 -15.64
CA ARG A 179 26.40 51.22 -17.08
C ARG A 179 25.34 51.97 -17.89
N ALA A 180 24.06 51.82 -17.52
CA ALA A 180 22.96 52.54 -18.17
C ALA A 180 23.09 54.06 -17.93
N LEU A 181 23.38 54.49 -16.70
CA LEU A 181 23.59 55.90 -16.38
C LEU A 181 24.75 56.51 -17.18
N VAL A 182 25.89 55.82 -17.25
CA VAL A 182 27.04 56.29 -18.06
C VAL A 182 26.67 56.39 -19.55
N ALA A 183 25.90 55.43 -20.06
CA ALA A 183 25.43 55.47 -21.44
C ALA A 183 24.43 56.63 -21.67
N GLU A 184 23.55 56.92 -20.72
CA GLU A 184 22.66 58.08 -20.76
C GLU A 184 23.47 59.40 -20.78
N GLU A 185 24.47 59.54 -19.91
CA GLU A 185 25.38 60.70 -19.89
C GLU A 185 26.08 60.88 -21.25
N GLN A 186 26.66 59.80 -21.80
CA GLN A 186 27.31 59.84 -23.12
C GLN A 186 26.35 60.29 -24.23
N VAL A 187 25.10 59.83 -24.20
CA VAL A 187 24.08 60.26 -25.17
C VAL A 187 23.76 61.75 -25.00
N THR A 188 23.63 62.24 -23.76
CA THR A 188 23.40 63.68 -23.51
C THR A 188 24.57 64.53 -23.97
N GLU A 189 25.82 64.11 -23.72
CA GLU A 189 27.02 64.80 -24.20
C GLU A 189 27.07 64.88 -25.73
N LEU A 190 26.73 63.78 -26.42
CA LEU A 190 26.67 63.75 -27.88
C LEU A 190 25.54 64.63 -28.42
N GLN A 191 24.36 64.64 -27.76
CA GLN A 191 23.26 65.53 -28.11
C GLN A 191 23.67 66.99 -27.96
N GLU A 192 24.29 67.37 -26.84
CA GLU A 192 24.81 68.72 -26.63
C GLU A 192 25.85 69.11 -27.68
N TYR A 193 26.75 68.18 -28.06
CA TYR A 193 27.74 68.43 -29.10
C TYR A 193 27.07 68.70 -30.45
N ILE A 194 26.05 67.91 -30.81
CA ILE A 194 25.26 68.12 -32.03
C ILE A 194 24.59 69.50 -31.99
N GLU A 195 23.93 69.85 -30.89
CA GLU A 195 23.24 71.15 -30.75
C GLU A 195 24.22 72.33 -30.82
N LYS A 196 25.39 72.23 -30.19
CA LYS A 196 26.40 73.31 -30.18
C LYS A 196 27.13 73.47 -31.51
N HIS A 197 27.38 72.38 -32.24
CA HIS A 197 28.31 72.39 -33.37
C HIS A 197 27.72 72.00 -34.73
N LEU A 198 26.64 71.23 -34.75
CA LEU A 198 26.07 70.65 -35.98
C LEU A 198 24.65 71.14 -36.28
N ALA A 199 23.93 71.69 -35.29
CA ALA A 199 22.64 72.36 -35.49
C ALA A 199 22.85 73.80 -36.01
N ARG A 200 23.19 73.93 -37.29
CA ARG A 200 22.98 75.16 -38.07
C ARG A 200 21.88 74.92 -39.09
#